data_AF-A0A6N9TV86-F1
#
_entry.id   AF-A0A6N9TV86-F1
#
_cell.length_a   1.000
_cell.length_b   1.000
_cell.length_c   1.000
_cell.angle_alpha   90.00
_cell.angle_beta   90.00
_cell.angle_gamma   90.00
#
_symmetry.space_group_name_H-M   'P 1'
#
loop_
_entity.id
_entity.type
_entity.pdbx_description
1 polymer ?
#
loop_
_entity_poly.entity_id
_entity_poly.type
_entity_poly.pdbx_seq_one_letter_code
_entity_poly.pdbx_strand_id
1 'polypeptide(L)'
;MSHGLSPTGAKILDANDDGLVAGHPAALAKLMCDGLLVPCTADRGTHQMTEDGWAALVAWRKENPGRSAPANAAGVLPKLPGRQHEAVLAAARRTDQRVPGQDDPAYRTGEAWFRGSTLRKIAASGYAAIRPESHDKGQTTWEETGRPLYLTEAGRLYARQRGNINVYRRRVVVIVCGEKKLPDPGVDERGNPLPGHPAGELYIGEYHRSLRAAADALTDSALIFIASALHGLVPLDRPQHPYDVTLKDAEAVAPETIRRHAAGLDLDDADVIFLGGQDYAALLLPSVPHLYSPLAGGMGDQRGQCARARDDAGIREDWWKKAATLHDEHTVR
;
A
#
# COMPACT_ATOMS: atom_id res chain seq x y z
N MET A 1 -7.34 16.10 49.69
CA MET A 1 -8.28 16.99 48.99
C MET A 1 -8.34 16.50 47.56
N SER A 2 -9.48 16.00 47.08
CA SER A 2 -9.61 15.55 45.69
C SER A 2 -9.63 16.78 44.79
N HIS A 3 -8.50 17.12 44.19
CA HIS A 3 -8.47 18.13 43.13
C HIS A 3 -9.05 17.49 41.88
N GLY A 4 -10.33 17.74 41.62
CA GLY A 4 -11.00 17.26 40.41
C GLY A 4 -10.26 17.71 39.16
N LEU A 5 -10.12 16.80 38.19
CA LEU A 5 -9.45 17.04 36.92
C LEU A 5 -10.14 18.19 36.18
N SER A 6 -9.42 19.30 35.96
CA SER A 6 -10.00 20.44 35.23
C SER A 6 -10.40 20.04 33.81
N PRO A 7 -11.40 20.69 33.16
CA PRO A 7 -11.82 20.35 31.80
C PRO A 7 -10.67 20.38 30.78
N THR A 8 -9.73 21.33 30.93
CA THR A 8 -8.54 21.42 30.07
C THR A 8 -7.56 20.29 30.33
N GLY A 9 -7.34 19.93 31.61
CA GLY A 9 -6.51 18.78 31.98
C GLY A 9 -7.11 17.46 31.48
N ALA A 10 -8.42 17.28 31.65
CA ALA A 10 -9.16 16.15 31.13
C ALA A 10 -9.00 16.05 29.61
N LYS A 11 -9.21 17.14 28.87
CA LYS A 11 -9.02 17.14 27.41
C LYS A 11 -7.59 16.75 26.99
N ILE A 12 -6.58 17.14 27.76
CA ILE A 12 -5.19 16.80 27.47
C ILE A 12 -4.93 15.32 27.74
N LEU A 13 -5.38 14.78 28.87
CA LEU A 13 -5.21 13.35 29.19
C LEU A 13 -6.06 12.45 28.28
N ASP A 14 -7.30 12.87 27.97
CA ASP A 14 -8.26 12.14 27.12
C ASP A 14 -7.79 12.03 25.67
N ALA A 15 -6.95 12.96 25.20
CA ALA A 15 -6.37 12.95 23.86
C ALA A 15 -5.09 12.09 23.72
N ASN A 16 -4.58 11.52 24.82
CA ASN A 16 -3.35 10.72 24.87
C ASN A 16 -3.61 9.43 25.67
N ASP A 17 -4.46 8.57 25.11
CA ASP A 17 -4.89 7.28 25.68
C ASP A 17 -3.81 6.18 25.62
N ASP A 18 -2.67 6.46 24.99
CA ASP A 18 -1.45 5.65 25.06
C ASP A 18 -0.62 5.93 26.33
N GLY A 19 -1.04 6.90 27.15
CA GLY A 19 -0.36 7.29 28.38
C GLY A 19 0.83 8.22 28.17
N LEU A 20 1.13 8.64 26.94
CA LEU A 20 2.21 9.58 26.62
C LEU A 20 1.65 10.96 26.29
N VAL A 21 1.80 11.88 27.23
CA VAL A 21 1.18 13.20 27.16
C VAL A 21 2.18 14.26 26.71
N ALA A 22 1.87 14.93 25.61
CA ALA A 22 2.55 16.12 25.12
C ALA A 22 1.58 17.29 25.00
N GLY A 23 2.07 18.52 25.16
CA GLY A 23 1.19 19.69 25.15
C GLY A 23 1.87 20.98 25.58
N HIS A 24 1.05 22.01 25.82
CA HIS A 24 1.53 23.33 26.21
C HIS A 24 2.24 23.28 27.57
N PRO A 25 3.45 23.85 27.73
CA PRO A 25 4.27 23.71 28.94
C PRO A 25 3.54 24.07 30.24
N ALA A 26 2.75 25.16 30.23
CA ALA A 26 2.00 25.59 31.41
C ALA A 26 0.90 24.58 31.84
N ALA A 27 0.29 23.88 30.89
CA ALA A 27 -0.73 22.87 31.19
C ALA A 27 -0.09 21.58 31.72
N LEU A 28 1.04 21.16 31.12
CA LEU A 28 1.81 20.02 31.59
C LEU A 28 2.38 20.26 32.99
N ALA A 29 2.95 21.44 33.25
CA ALA A 29 3.47 21.81 34.56
C ALA A 29 2.39 21.75 35.65
N LYS A 30 1.15 22.14 35.31
CA LYS A 30 0.02 22.00 36.23
C LYS A 30 -0.34 20.54 36.51
N LEU A 31 -0.48 19.72 35.47
CA LEU A 31 -0.78 18.29 35.62
C LEU A 31 0.32 17.53 36.39
N MET A 32 1.58 17.92 36.23
CA MET A 32 2.71 17.40 37.01
C MET A 32 2.64 17.84 38.48
N CYS A 33 2.31 19.11 38.74
CA CYS A 33 2.11 19.62 40.11
C CYS A 33 0.98 18.86 40.83
N ASP A 34 -0.07 18.49 40.07
CA ASP A 34 -1.19 17.69 40.53
C ASP A 34 -0.85 16.18 40.64
N GLY A 35 0.38 15.76 40.31
CA GLY A 35 0.83 14.36 40.39
C GLY A 35 0.29 13.43 39.30
N LEU A 36 -0.37 13.98 38.27
CA LEU A 36 -1.04 13.22 37.22
C LEU A 36 -0.11 12.81 36.07
N LEU A 37 1.06 13.46 35.98
CA LEU A 37 2.08 13.21 34.97
C LEU A 37 3.47 13.16 35.61
N VAL A 38 4.35 12.34 35.04
CA VAL A 38 5.80 12.33 35.34
C VAL A 38 6.61 12.56 34.07
N PRO A 39 7.76 13.25 34.12
CA PRO A 39 8.59 13.48 32.94
C PRO A 39 9.18 12.15 32.43
N CYS A 40 9.13 11.95 31.12
CA CYS A 40 9.72 10.76 30.50
C CYS A 40 11.24 10.94 30.37
N THR A 41 12.04 9.93 30.74
CA THR A 41 13.51 10.02 30.75
C THR A 41 14.14 9.95 29.35
N ALA A 42 13.39 9.45 28.37
CA ALA A 42 13.86 9.19 27.02
C ALA A 42 13.76 10.39 26.05
N ASP A 43 12.90 11.37 26.33
CA ASP A 43 12.66 12.50 25.41
C ASP A 43 12.33 13.80 26.17
N ARG A 44 12.97 14.91 25.76
CA ARG A 44 12.76 16.23 26.36
C ARG A 44 11.50 16.85 25.79
N GLY A 45 10.34 16.43 26.28
CA GLY A 45 9.06 17.06 25.95
C GLY A 45 7.82 16.21 26.18
N THR A 46 7.99 14.91 26.38
CA THR A 46 6.89 13.96 26.65
C THR A 46 6.84 13.60 28.13
N HIS A 47 5.61 13.38 28.62
CA HIS A 47 5.34 13.04 30.01
C HIS A 47 4.52 11.76 30.02
N GLN A 48 4.75 10.89 30.99
CA GLN A 48 3.98 9.67 31.17
C GLN A 48 2.86 9.92 32.18
N MET A 49 1.66 9.44 31.88
CA MET A 49 0.52 9.48 32.79
C MET A 49 0.76 8.54 33.97
N THR A 50 0.56 9.05 35.19
CA THR A 50 0.65 8.25 36.42
C THR A 50 -0.63 7.43 36.62
N GLU A 51 -0.59 6.50 37.57
CA GLU A 51 -1.79 5.76 37.99
C GLU A 51 -2.89 6.71 38.48
N ASP A 52 -2.52 7.77 39.22
CA ASP A 52 -3.43 8.82 39.65
C ASP A 52 -4.00 9.62 38.47
N GLY A 53 -3.19 9.87 37.43
CA GLY A 53 -3.64 10.48 36.17
C GLY A 53 -4.72 9.67 35.47
N TRP A 54 -4.53 8.34 35.39
CA TRP A 54 -5.52 7.41 34.84
C TRP A 54 -6.80 7.38 35.66
N ALA A 55 -6.68 7.27 36.99
CA ALA A 55 -7.84 7.26 37.90
C ALA A 55 -8.65 8.56 37.79
N ALA A 56 -7.96 9.71 37.72
CA ALA A 56 -8.58 11.02 37.57
C ALA A 56 -9.31 11.15 36.21
N LEU A 57 -8.74 10.64 35.13
CA LEU A 57 -9.36 10.64 33.80
C LEU A 57 -10.62 9.76 33.78
N VAL A 58 -10.57 8.56 34.36
CA VAL A 58 -11.72 7.65 34.45
C VAL A 58 -12.85 8.27 35.27
N ALA A 59 -12.54 8.86 36.42
CA ALA A 59 -13.53 9.56 37.25
C ALA A 59 -14.18 10.71 36.47
N TRP A 60 -13.38 11.52 35.78
CA TRP A 60 -13.88 12.62 34.98
C TRP A 60 -14.80 12.16 33.84
N ARG A 61 -14.45 11.07 33.13
CA ARG A 61 -15.26 10.49 32.05
C ARG A 61 -16.63 10.02 32.56
N LYS A 62 -16.65 9.39 33.74
CA LYS A 62 -17.89 8.95 34.41
C LYS A 62 -18.81 10.11 34.77
N GLU A 63 -18.24 11.22 35.21
CA GLU A 63 -18.98 12.45 35.55
C GLU A 63 -19.40 13.26 34.31
N ASN A 64 -18.72 13.06 33.17
CA ASN A 64 -18.91 13.83 31.94
C ASN A 64 -19.11 12.95 30.70
N PRO A 65 -20.16 12.10 30.65
CA PRO A 65 -20.36 11.11 29.59
C PRO A 65 -20.55 11.73 28.19
N GLY A 66 -21.01 12.98 28.09
CA GLY A 66 -21.17 13.71 26.82
C GLY A 66 -19.98 14.58 26.39
N ARG A 67 -18.92 14.67 27.21
CA ARG A 67 -17.69 15.44 26.91
C ARG A 67 -16.44 14.58 26.77
N SER A 68 -16.55 13.30 27.13
CA SER A 68 -15.53 12.31 26.87
C SER A 68 -15.47 12.09 25.36
N ALA A 69 -14.27 12.14 24.77
CA ALA A 69 -14.12 11.69 23.40
C ALA A 69 -14.65 10.24 23.32
N PRO A 70 -15.46 9.89 22.30
CA PRO A 70 -15.90 8.51 22.15
C PRO A 70 -14.68 7.61 22.09
N ALA A 71 -14.60 6.63 22.99
CA ALA A 71 -13.61 5.56 22.92
C ALA A 71 -13.79 4.89 21.54
N ASN A 72 -12.76 4.97 20.69
CA ASN A 72 -12.68 4.63 19.25
C ASN A 72 -12.78 5.76 18.21
N ALA A 73 -12.68 7.03 18.58
CA ALA A 73 -12.17 8.00 17.61
C ALA A 73 -10.64 7.88 17.60
N ALA A 74 -10.08 7.06 16.69
CA ALA A 74 -8.64 7.00 16.44
C ALA A 74 -8.08 8.43 16.48
N GLY A 75 -7.30 8.75 17.51
CA GLY A 75 -6.84 10.11 17.78
C GLY A 75 -6.24 10.71 16.52
N VAL A 76 -6.47 12.01 16.28
CA VAL A 76 -5.96 12.68 15.09
C VAL A 76 -4.43 12.55 15.09
N LEU A 77 -3.88 11.74 14.19
CA LEU A 77 -2.46 11.37 14.14
C LEU A 77 -1.58 12.63 14.21
N PRO A 78 -0.51 12.66 15.03
CA PRO A 78 0.30 13.86 15.19
C PRO A 78 0.86 14.34 13.85
N LYS A 79 0.83 15.65 13.61
CA LYS A 79 1.28 16.22 12.33
C LYS A 79 2.79 15.98 12.16
N LEU A 80 3.15 15.33 11.06
CA LEU A 80 4.54 15.16 10.63
C LEU A 80 5.22 16.53 10.37
N PRO A 81 6.56 16.62 10.49
CA PRO A 81 7.28 17.80 10.08
C PRO A 81 7.08 18.11 8.59
N GLY A 82 7.23 19.38 8.21
CA GLY A 82 6.73 19.92 6.92
C GLY A 82 7.04 19.06 5.69
N ARG A 83 8.30 18.70 5.48
CA ARG A 83 8.70 17.90 4.29
C ARG A 83 8.14 16.48 4.31
N GLN A 84 8.06 15.82 5.47
CA GLN A 84 7.48 14.49 5.60
C GLN A 84 5.97 14.52 5.40
N HIS A 85 5.30 15.56 5.92
CA HIS A 85 3.88 15.79 5.67
C HIS A 85 3.61 15.98 4.17
N GLU A 86 4.37 16.87 3.50
CA GLU A 86 4.27 17.09 2.06
C GLU A 86 4.46 15.81 1.25
N ALA A 87 5.42 14.97 1.63
CA ALA A 87 5.70 13.71 0.96
C ALA A 87 4.56 12.69 1.06
N VAL A 88 3.98 12.52 2.25
CA VAL A 88 2.81 11.64 2.43
C VAL A 88 1.63 12.16 1.63
N LEU A 89 1.38 13.48 1.63
CA LEU A 89 0.29 14.06 0.85
C LEU A 89 0.53 14.01 -0.66
N ALA A 90 1.78 14.14 -1.12
CA ALA A 90 2.14 14.00 -2.53
C ALA A 90 1.86 12.58 -3.02
N ALA A 91 2.32 11.57 -2.26
CA ALA A 91 2.05 10.17 -2.56
C ALA A 91 0.54 9.87 -2.56
N ALA A 92 -0.20 10.39 -1.58
CA ALA A 92 -1.65 10.20 -1.43
C ALA A 92 -2.48 10.71 -2.61
N ARG A 93 -1.96 11.66 -3.39
CA ARG A 93 -2.63 12.19 -4.59
C ARG A 93 -2.33 11.39 -5.85
N ARG A 94 -1.30 10.53 -5.81
CA ARG A 94 -0.94 9.69 -6.94
C ARG A 94 -1.79 8.42 -6.94
N THR A 95 -2.07 7.92 -8.13
CA THR A 95 -2.78 6.66 -8.33
C THR A 95 -1.98 5.46 -7.85
N ASP A 96 -0.66 5.49 -8.04
CA ASP A 96 0.29 4.47 -7.59
C ASP A 96 0.60 4.53 -6.09
N GLN A 97 0.27 5.65 -5.43
CA GLN A 97 0.60 5.94 -4.03
C GLN A 97 2.10 5.87 -3.71
N ARG A 98 2.94 6.06 -4.72
CA ARG A 98 4.39 6.07 -4.59
C ARG A 98 4.85 7.41 -4.01
N VAL A 99 5.76 7.38 -3.05
CA VAL A 99 6.44 8.56 -2.55
C VAL A 99 7.55 8.94 -3.54
N PRO A 100 7.48 10.12 -4.19
CA PRO A 100 8.39 10.44 -5.28
C PRO A 100 9.81 10.69 -4.76
N GLY A 101 10.72 9.78 -5.10
CA GLY A 101 12.16 9.86 -4.84
C GLY A 101 12.96 10.32 -6.06
N GLN A 102 14.28 10.18 -6.00
CA GLN A 102 15.17 10.50 -7.12
C GLN A 102 15.04 9.49 -8.29
N ASP A 103 14.60 8.27 -7.98
CA ASP A 103 14.33 7.16 -8.88
C ASP A 103 12.93 7.22 -9.53
N ASP A 104 12.11 8.21 -9.16
CA ASP A 104 10.79 8.42 -9.73
C ASP A 104 10.88 9.32 -10.99
N PRO A 105 10.06 9.09 -12.03
CA PRO A 105 9.96 9.99 -13.16
C PRO A 105 9.72 11.46 -12.77
N ALA A 106 9.02 11.71 -11.66
CA ALA A 106 8.80 13.04 -11.09
C ALA A 106 10.09 13.85 -10.93
N TYR A 107 11.20 13.19 -10.59
CA TYR A 107 12.50 13.84 -10.47
C TYR A 107 12.96 14.47 -11.80
N ARG A 108 12.70 13.78 -12.92
CA ARG A 108 13.13 14.22 -14.26
C ARG A 108 12.13 15.18 -14.91
N THR A 109 10.85 15.07 -14.57
CA THR A 109 9.78 15.93 -15.09
C THR A 109 9.63 17.25 -14.33
N GLY A 110 10.36 17.42 -13.22
CA GLY A 110 10.30 18.63 -12.39
C GLY A 110 9.10 18.68 -11.45
N GLU A 111 8.40 17.56 -11.28
CA GLU A 111 7.36 17.40 -10.27
C GLU A 111 7.95 17.36 -8.85
N ALA A 112 7.09 17.44 -7.84
CA ALA A 112 7.54 17.40 -6.45
C ALA A 112 8.18 16.03 -6.13
N TRP A 113 9.43 16.06 -5.66
CA TRP A 113 10.18 14.88 -5.22
C TRP A 113 10.90 15.16 -3.89
N PHE A 114 11.27 14.09 -3.19
CA PHE A 114 11.82 14.17 -1.84
C PHE A 114 13.19 13.52 -1.73
N ARG A 115 14.09 14.19 -0.98
CA ARG A 115 15.44 13.68 -0.72
C ARG A 115 15.38 12.42 0.14
N GLY A 116 16.41 11.59 0.03
CA GLY A 116 16.54 10.34 0.79
C GLY A 116 16.37 10.49 2.31
N SER A 117 16.84 11.58 2.90
CA SER A 117 16.65 11.86 4.33
C SER A 117 15.18 12.06 4.74
N THR A 118 14.32 12.50 3.82
CA THR A 118 12.88 12.63 4.05
C THR A 118 12.20 11.26 3.92
N LEU A 119 12.54 10.50 2.87
CA LEU A 119 12.05 9.13 2.65
C LEU A 119 12.35 8.22 3.86
N ARG A 120 13.60 8.22 4.35
CA ARG A 120 14.01 7.49 5.56
C ARG A 120 13.13 7.81 6.77
N LYS A 121 12.84 9.08 7.01
CA LYS A 121 12.05 9.51 8.17
C LYS A 121 10.58 9.07 8.07
N ILE A 122 10.01 9.09 6.87
CA ILE A 122 8.64 8.62 6.63
C ILE A 122 8.58 7.10 6.81
N ALA A 123 9.56 6.38 6.27
CA ALA A 123 9.69 4.94 6.44
C ALA A 123 9.81 4.55 7.92
N ALA A 124 10.71 5.21 8.66
CA ALA A 124 10.87 5.00 10.09
C ALA A 124 9.62 5.35 10.93
N SER A 125 8.74 6.21 10.41
CA SER A 125 7.46 6.53 11.05
C SER A 125 6.34 5.55 10.72
N GLY A 126 6.60 4.55 9.86
CA GLY A 126 5.61 3.56 9.43
C GLY A 126 4.57 4.08 8.44
N TYR A 127 4.67 5.32 7.95
CA TYR A 127 3.70 5.91 7.01
C TYR A 127 3.94 5.53 5.55
N ALA A 128 5.13 5.04 5.23
CA ALA A 128 5.44 4.47 3.94
C ALA A 128 6.42 3.30 4.12
N ALA A 129 6.42 2.33 3.23
CA ALA A 129 7.33 1.19 3.28
C ALA A 129 7.92 0.90 1.91
N ILE A 130 9.08 0.22 1.87
CA ILE A 130 9.60 -0.30 0.61
C ILE A 130 8.65 -1.38 0.15
N ARG A 131 7.97 -1.08 -0.95
CA ARG A 131 7.09 -1.99 -1.64
C ARG A 131 7.34 -1.83 -3.15
N PRO A 132 7.20 -2.88 -3.96
CA PRO A 132 7.30 -4.26 -3.52
C PRO A 132 8.64 -4.56 -2.84
N GLU A 133 8.70 -5.48 -1.86
CA GLU A 133 9.96 -6.04 -1.37
C GLU A 133 10.68 -6.84 -2.48
N SER A 134 11.98 -7.11 -2.32
CA SER A 134 12.74 -7.80 -3.38
C SER A 134 12.34 -9.26 -3.33
N HIS A 135 11.82 -9.81 -4.43
CA HIS A 135 11.39 -11.21 -4.53
C HIS A 135 12.47 -12.24 -4.14
N ASP A 136 13.74 -11.83 -4.11
CA ASP A 136 14.95 -12.64 -3.98
C ASP A 136 15.83 -12.30 -2.77
N LYS A 137 15.61 -11.17 -2.06
CA LYS A 137 16.55 -10.67 -1.02
C LYS A 137 15.98 -10.52 0.40
N GLY A 138 14.72 -10.89 0.64
CA GLY A 138 14.07 -10.72 1.96
C GLY A 138 13.77 -9.26 2.31
N GLN A 139 13.49 -8.99 3.59
CA GLN A 139 13.26 -7.62 4.08
C GLN A 139 14.55 -6.80 3.93
N THR A 140 14.52 -5.82 3.04
CA THR A 140 15.61 -4.86 2.84
C THR A 140 15.23 -3.51 3.40
N THR A 141 16.20 -2.78 3.97
CA THR A 141 15.99 -1.40 4.41
C THR A 141 16.07 -0.42 3.24
N TRP A 142 15.49 0.78 3.42
CA TRP A 142 15.56 1.82 2.38
C TRP A 142 17.01 2.27 2.19
N GLU A 143 17.79 2.26 3.26
CA GLU A 143 19.22 2.52 3.29
C GLU A 143 20.02 1.58 2.39
N GLU A 144 19.62 0.31 2.30
CA GLU A 144 20.31 -0.71 1.51
C GLU A 144 19.99 -0.65 0.02
N THR A 145 18.79 -0.17 -0.33
CA THR A 145 18.25 -0.37 -1.68
C THR A 145 17.89 0.92 -2.41
N GLY A 146 17.63 2.02 -1.70
CA GLY A 146 17.15 3.27 -2.28
C GLY A 146 15.84 3.13 -3.04
N ARG A 147 15.08 2.05 -2.79
CA ARG A 147 13.88 1.68 -3.55
C ARG A 147 12.71 2.60 -3.27
N PRO A 148 11.73 2.63 -4.20
CA PRO A 148 10.56 3.45 -4.01
C PRO A 148 9.75 3.02 -2.79
N LEU A 149 9.20 4.03 -2.11
CA LEU A 149 8.31 3.83 -0.97
C LEU A 149 6.86 3.99 -1.42
N TYR A 150 5.96 3.21 -0.82
CA TYR A 150 4.52 3.31 -1.04
C TYR A 150 3.81 3.56 0.30
N LEU A 151 2.67 4.25 0.26
CA LEU A 151 1.89 4.50 1.47
C LEU A 151 1.37 3.19 2.09
N THR A 152 1.63 3.03 3.38
CA THR A 152 1.02 2.00 4.23
C THR A 152 -0.40 2.40 4.61
N GLU A 153 -1.13 1.50 5.28
CA GLU A 153 -2.42 1.84 5.90
C GLU A 153 -2.33 3.08 6.81
N ALA A 154 -1.31 3.14 7.67
CA ALA A 154 -1.08 4.31 8.53
C ALA A 154 -0.85 5.59 7.71
N GLY A 155 -0.10 5.49 6.60
CA GLY A 155 0.15 6.61 5.68
C GLY A 155 -1.13 7.14 5.03
N ARG A 156 -2.00 6.23 4.59
CA ARG A 156 -3.30 6.56 4.02
C ARG A 156 -4.23 7.18 5.08
N LEU A 157 -4.27 6.63 6.29
CA LEU A 157 -5.03 7.19 7.40
C LEU A 157 -4.55 8.61 7.75
N TYR A 158 -3.24 8.82 7.80
CA TYR A 158 -2.66 10.15 8.01
C TYR A 158 -3.08 11.12 6.92
N ALA A 159 -3.01 10.72 5.64
CA ALA A 159 -3.41 11.56 4.52
C ALA A 159 -4.90 11.93 4.56
N ARG A 160 -5.78 11.01 4.98
CA ARG A 160 -7.21 11.29 5.21
C ARG A 160 -7.40 12.33 6.32
N GLN A 161 -6.79 12.11 7.48
CA GLN A 161 -6.98 12.96 8.65
C GLN A 161 -6.33 14.35 8.52
N ARG A 162 -5.11 14.43 7.95
CA ARG A 162 -4.30 15.66 7.90
C ARG A 162 -4.30 16.36 6.55
N GLY A 163 -4.56 15.62 5.47
CA GLY A 163 -4.62 16.15 4.12
C GLY A 163 -6.04 16.33 3.58
N ASN A 164 -7.05 15.76 4.25
CA ASN A 164 -8.41 15.65 3.73
C ASN A 164 -8.45 15.01 2.33
N ILE A 165 -7.57 14.01 2.10
CA ILE A 165 -7.46 13.28 0.84
C ILE A 165 -8.19 11.96 0.99
N ASN A 166 -9.12 11.66 0.09
CA ASN A 166 -9.73 10.34 0.02
C ASN A 166 -8.78 9.35 -0.66
N VAL A 167 -7.88 8.77 0.12
CA VAL A 167 -6.90 7.78 -0.36
C VAL A 167 -7.49 6.38 -0.26
N TYR A 168 -7.57 5.68 -1.39
CA TYR A 168 -7.95 4.26 -1.49
C TYR A 168 -6.73 3.36 -1.24
N ARG A 169 -6.89 2.02 -1.14
CA ARG A 169 -5.74 1.09 -1.16
C ARG A 169 -5.09 1.06 -2.54
N ARG A 170 -3.92 0.46 -2.71
CA ARG A 170 -3.37 0.31 -4.07
C ARG A 170 -4.33 -0.53 -4.91
N ARG A 171 -4.63 -0.06 -6.12
CA ARG A 171 -5.51 -0.73 -7.10
C ARG A 171 -4.65 -1.55 -8.04
N VAL A 172 -4.35 -2.79 -7.67
CA VAL A 172 -3.42 -3.67 -8.39
C VAL A 172 -4.19 -4.53 -9.40
N VAL A 173 -3.69 -4.60 -10.63
CA VAL A 173 -4.24 -5.49 -11.66
C VAL A 173 -3.23 -6.56 -12.01
N VAL A 174 -3.65 -7.82 -11.95
CA VAL A 174 -2.87 -8.96 -12.42
C VAL A 174 -3.50 -9.48 -13.70
N ILE A 175 -2.71 -9.63 -14.77
CA ILE A 175 -3.15 -10.20 -16.04
C ILE A 175 -2.42 -11.51 -16.33
N VAL A 176 -3.07 -12.49 -16.96
CA VAL A 176 -2.38 -13.73 -17.36
C VAL A 176 -1.40 -13.47 -18.53
N CYS A 177 -0.31 -14.22 -18.57
CA CYS A 177 0.61 -14.24 -19.71
C CYS A 177 -0.07 -14.73 -21.01
N GLY A 178 0.59 -14.53 -22.15
CA GLY A 178 0.13 -15.00 -23.45
C GLY A 178 0.94 -16.19 -23.99
N GLU A 179 0.28 -17.03 -24.78
CA GLU A 179 0.93 -18.10 -25.54
C GLU A 179 1.89 -17.52 -26.59
N LYS A 180 1.37 -16.66 -27.48
CA LYS A 180 2.13 -16.00 -28.54
C LYS A 180 3.05 -14.91 -27.97
N LYS A 181 4.33 -15.02 -28.26
CA LYS A 181 5.39 -14.10 -27.79
C LYS A 181 6.20 -13.53 -28.96
N LEU A 182 6.87 -12.41 -28.73
CA LEU A 182 7.92 -11.92 -29.62
C LEU A 182 9.05 -12.97 -29.76
N PRO A 183 9.73 -13.02 -30.91
CA PRO A 183 10.86 -13.93 -31.11
C PRO A 183 12.03 -13.55 -30.19
N ASP A 184 12.97 -14.49 -30.02
CA ASP A 184 14.18 -14.24 -29.24
C ASP A 184 14.95 -13.05 -29.84
N PRO A 185 15.40 -12.07 -29.02
CA PRO A 185 16.10 -10.89 -29.52
C PRO A 185 17.47 -11.24 -30.13
N GLY A 186 18.05 -12.40 -29.83
CA GLY A 186 19.32 -12.86 -30.35
C GLY A 186 20.50 -12.45 -29.47
N VAL A 187 21.64 -12.21 -30.11
CA VAL A 187 22.91 -11.88 -29.46
C VAL A 187 23.48 -10.58 -30.01
N ASP A 188 24.31 -9.89 -29.22
CA ASP A 188 25.07 -8.72 -29.66
C ASP A 188 26.24 -9.08 -30.61
N GLU A 189 26.97 -8.07 -31.09
CA GLU A 189 28.13 -8.27 -31.99
C GLU A 189 29.26 -9.14 -31.40
N ARG A 190 29.25 -9.35 -30.08
CA ARG A 190 30.24 -10.15 -29.35
C ARG A 190 29.71 -11.55 -28.99
N GLY A 191 28.49 -11.89 -29.41
CA GLY A 191 27.84 -13.16 -29.11
C GLY A 191 27.20 -13.24 -27.73
N ASN A 192 27.06 -12.13 -27.00
CA ASN A 192 26.33 -12.13 -25.72
C ASN A 192 24.82 -12.05 -25.96
N PRO A 193 23.99 -12.81 -25.22
CA PRO A 193 22.54 -12.68 -25.30
C PRO A 193 22.08 -11.24 -25.09
N LEU A 194 21.27 -10.74 -26.01
CA LEU A 194 20.59 -9.45 -25.86
C LEU A 194 19.60 -9.55 -24.70
N PRO A 195 19.31 -8.44 -23.99
CA PRO A 195 18.28 -8.44 -22.98
C PRO A 195 16.94 -8.86 -23.63
N GLY A 196 16.22 -9.77 -22.98
CA GLY A 196 14.86 -10.14 -23.38
C GLY A 196 13.92 -8.93 -23.50
N HIS A 197 12.70 -9.17 -23.97
CA HIS A 197 11.70 -8.11 -24.13
C HIS A 197 11.08 -7.72 -22.78
N PRO A 198 10.68 -6.45 -22.56
CA PRO A 198 9.85 -6.09 -21.42
C PRO A 198 8.61 -7.00 -21.34
N ALA A 199 8.26 -7.48 -20.15
CA ALA A 199 7.13 -8.38 -19.93
C ALA A 199 5.83 -7.89 -20.58
N GLY A 200 5.57 -6.59 -20.49
CA GLY A 200 4.39 -5.93 -21.03
C GLY A 200 4.33 -5.86 -22.56
N GLU A 201 5.45 -6.11 -23.24
CA GLU A 201 5.59 -6.09 -24.71
C GLU A 201 5.81 -7.49 -25.29
N LEU A 202 6.32 -8.43 -24.47
CA LEU A 202 6.65 -9.79 -24.88
C LEU A 202 5.45 -10.53 -25.49
N TYR A 203 4.25 -10.38 -24.92
CA TYR A 203 3.08 -11.18 -25.28
C TYR A 203 2.22 -10.49 -26.35
N ILE A 204 2.17 -11.10 -27.54
CA ILE A 204 1.52 -10.52 -28.74
C ILE A 204 0.22 -11.24 -29.13
N GLY A 205 -0.33 -12.08 -28.26
CA GLY A 205 -1.63 -12.72 -28.49
C GLY A 205 -2.80 -11.74 -28.35
N GLU A 206 -3.85 -11.89 -29.16
CA GLU A 206 -5.04 -11.02 -29.09
C GLU A 206 -5.73 -11.03 -27.73
N TYR A 207 -5.81 -12.21 -27.10
CA TYR A 207 -6.38 -12.35 -25.77
C TYR A 207 -5.58 -11.53 -24.75
N HIS A 208 -4.26 -11.74 -24.66
CA HIS A 208 -3.40 -10.97 -23.76
C HIS A 208 -3.47 -9.46 -24.03
N ARG A 209 -3.43 -9.02 -25.29
CA ARG A 209 -3.59 -7.59 -25.64
C ARG A 209 -4.92 -7.01 -25.15
N SER A 210 -6.00 -7.79 -25.16
CA SER A 210 -7.30 -7.35 -24.63
C SER A 210 -7.27 -7.20 -23.12
N LEU A 211 -6.64 -8.15 -22.40
CA LEU A 211 -6.44 -8.06 -20.94
C LEU A 211 -5.59 -6.84 -20.58
N ARG A 212 -4.50 -6.63 -21.32
CA ARG A 212 -3.56 -5.53 -21.11
C ARG A 212 -4.25 -4.18 -21.31
N ALA A 213 -5.00 -4.00 -22.39
CA ALA A 213 -5.73 -2.76 -22.65
C ALA A 213 -6.79 -2.47 -21.57
N ALA A 214 -7.45 -3.50 -21.03
CA ALA A 214 -8.35 -3.32 -19.90
C ALA A 214 -7.60 -2.94 -18.60
N ALA A 215 -6.45 -3.58 -18.36
CA ALA A 215 -5.60 -3.28 -17.20
C ALA A 215 -5.07 -1.84 -17.22
N ASP A 216 -4.59 -1.36 -18.38
CA ASP A 216 -4.12 0.02 -18.56
C ASP A 216 -5.24 1.06 -18.32
N ALA A 217 -6.51 0.69 -18.57
CA ALA A 217 -7.65 1.55 -18.25
C ALA A 217 -8.06 1.51 -16.77
N LEU A 218 -7.72 0.41 -16.07
CA LEU A 218 -8.10 0.18 -14.67
C LEU A 218 -7.14 0.83 -13.68
N THR A 219 -5.85 0.91 -14.00
CA THR A 219 -4.82 1.38 -13.07
C THR A 219 -3.55 1.88 -13.77
N ASP A 220 -2.63 2.43 -12.99
CA ASP A 220 -1.31 2.82 -13.48
C ASP A 220 -0.45 1.60 -13.87
N SER A 221 0.36 1.72 -14.92
CA SER A 221 1.27 0.66 -15.37
C SER A 221 2.19 0.09 -14.29
N ALA A 222 2.59 0.90 -13.29
CA ALA A 222 3.40 0.45 -12.16
C ALA A 222 2.66 -0.52 -11.22
N LEU A 223 1.33 -0.56 -11.29
CA LEU A 223 0.44 -1.44 -10.52
C LEU A 223 -0.11 -2.60 -11.36
N ILE A 224 0.45 -2.84 -12.55
CA ILE A 224 0.08 -3.97 -13.41
C ILE A 224 1.16 -5.04 -13.34
N PHE A 225 0.75 -6.28 -13.07
CA PHE A 225 1.63 -7.43 -13.04
C PHE A 225 1.13 -8.53 -13.96
N ILE A 226 2.06 -9.28 -14.56
CA ILE A 226 1.73 -10.45 -15.37
C ILE A 226 1.90 -11.71 -14.53
N ALA A 227 0.89 -12.56 -14.49
CA ALA A 227 1.01 -13.93 -13.99
C ALA A 227 1.61 -14.82 -15.09
N SER A 228 2.91 -15.01 -15.04
CA SER A 228 3.70 -15.89 -15.92
C SER A 228 3.69 -17.33 -15.41
N ALA A 229 3.48 -18.30 -16.32
CA ALA A 229 3.61 -19.72 -16.00
C ALA A 229 5.00 -20.08 -15.45
N LEU A 230 6.06 -19.45 -15.96
CA LEU A 230 7.45 -19.78 -15.61
C LEU A 230 7.99 -18.86 -14.49
N HIS A 231 7.61 -17.58 -14.51
CA HIS A 231 8.25 -16.56 -13.67
C HIS A 231 7.38 -16.04 -12.53
N GLY A 232 6.15 -16.55 -12.37
CA GLY A 232 5.22 -16.07 -11.35
C GLY A 232 4.70 -14.65 -11.65
N LEU A 233 4.54 -13.82 -10.62
CA LEU A 233 4.13 -12.43 -10.79
C LEU A 233 5.32 -11.56 -11.22
N VAL A 234 5.22 -10.90 -12.37
CA VAL A 234 6.28 -10.06 -12.94
C VAL A 234 5.77 -8.66 -13.29
N PRO A 235 6.55 -7.59 -13.03
CA PRO A 235 6.19 -6.25 -13.46
C PRO A 235 6.36 -6.10 -14.98
N LEU A 236 5.69 -5.11 -15.57
CA LEU A 236 5.64 -4.92 -17.03
C LEU A 236 7.00 -4.61 -17.67
N ASP A 237 7.92 -4.00 -16.94
CA ASP A 237 9.23 -3.57 -17.42
C ASP A 237 10.31 -4.67 -17.30
N ARG A 238 10.02 -5.78 -16.60
CA ARG A 238 10.99 -6.87 -16.41
C ARG A 238 11.36 -7.51 -17.76
N PRO A 239 12.64 -7.47 -18.18
CA PRO A 239 13.09 -8.16 -19.38
C PRO A 239 12.92 -9.67 -19.25
N GLN A 240 12.36 -10.31 -20.28
CA GLN A 240 12.12 -11.74 -20.37
C GLN A 240 12.37 -12.26 -21.78
N HIS A 241 13.04 -13.41 -21.87
CA HIS A 241 13.12 -14.16 -23.13
C HIS A 241 11.80 -14.88 -23.40
N PRO A 242 11.45 -15.13 -24.67
CA PRO A 242 10.34 -16.01 -24.98
C PRO A 242 10.59 -17.41 -24.41
N TYR A 243 9.52 -18.03 -23.92
CA TYR A 243 9.53 -19.37 -23.34
C TYR A 243 8.24 -20.09 -23.73
N ASP A 244 8.26 -21.42 -23.67
CA ASP A 244 7.10 -22.27 -23.93
C ASP A 244 6.83 -23.15 -22.70
N VAL A 245 6.11 -22.57 -21.74
CA VAL A 245 5.75 -23.20 -20.47
C VAL A 245 4.31 -22.83 -20.14
N THR A 246 3.53 -23.83 -19.79
CA THR A 246 2.15 -23.79 -19.32
C THR A 246 2.09 -24.17 -17.83
N LEU A 247 0.97 -23.90 -17.16
CA LEU A 247 0.81 -24.28 -15.74
C LEU A 247 0.83 -25.80 -15.48
N LYS A 248 0.78 -26.63 -16.54
CA LYS A 248 0.78 -28.09 -16.42
C LYS A 248 2.19 -28.68 -16.52
N ASP A 249 3.16 -27.88 -16.97
CA ASP A 249 4.53 -28.33 -17.17
C ASP A 249 5.28 -28.39 -15.83
N ALA A 250 6.30 -29.24 -15.74
CA ALA A 250 7.05 -29.44 -14.51
C ALA A 250 7.86 -28.19 -14.11
N GLU A 251 8.21 -27.37 -15.09
CA GLU A 251 8.92 -26.10 -14.98
C GLU A 251 8.00 -24.94 -14.58
N ALA A 252 6.69 -25.18 -14.47
CA ALA A 252 5.74 -24.17 -14.03
C ALA A 252 6.07 -23.67 -12.63
N VAL A 253 5.74 -22.40 -12.40
CA VAL A 253 5.96 -21.72 -11.13
C VAL A 253 5.20 -22.43 -10.01
N ALA A 254 5.94 -22.75 -8.94
CA ALA A 254 5.35 -23.36 -7.76
C ALA A 254 4.41 -22.39 -7.02
N PRO A 255 3.32 -22.87 -6.38
CA PRO A 255 2.44 -22.03 -5.56
C PRO A 255 3.16 -21.23 -4.48
N GLU A 256 4.22 -21.77 -3.90
CA GLU A 256 5.03 -21.08 -2.89
C GLU A 256 5.75 -19.84 -3.46
N THR A 257 6.15 -19.90 -4.73
CA THR A 257 6.75 -18.72 -5.40
C THR A 257 5.69 -17.66 -5.66
N ILE A 258 4.47 -18.04 -6.03
CA ILE A 258 3.35 -17.10 -6.14
C ILE A 258 3.06 -16.42 -4.80
N ARG A 259 3.02 -17.19 -3.71
CA ARG A 259 2.82 -16.66 -2.35
C ARG A 259 3.89 -15.63 -1.97
N ARG A 260 5.16 -15.97 -2.19
CA ARG A 260 6.28 -15.06 -1.94
C ARG A 260 6.20 -13.79 -2.78
N HIS A 261 5.84 -13.91 -4.06
CA HIS A 261 5.68 -12.73 -4.91
C HIS A 261 4.49 -11.88 -4.46
N ALA A 262 3.35 -12.49 -4.12
CA ALA A 262 2.18 -11.77 -3.64
C ALA A 262 2.47 -10.99 -2.35
N ALA A 263 3.17 -11.62 -1.39
CA ALA A 263 3.64 -10.95 -0.17
C ALA A 263 4.66 -9.84 -0.49
N GLY A 264 5.61 -10.11 -1.39
CA GLY A 264 6.58 -9.10 -1.83
C GLY A 264 5.92 -7.90 -2.51
N LEU A 265 4.85 -8.13 -3.27
CA LEU A 265 4.03 -7.08 -3.89
C LEU A 265 3.03 -6.43 -2.92
N ASP A 266 2.92 -6.96 -1.70
CA ASP A 266 2.04 -6.49 -0.62
C ASP A 266 0.58 -6.45 -1.11
N LEU A 267 0.18 -7.54 -1.78
CA LEU A 267 -1.16 -7.70 -2.33
C LEU A 267 -2.22 -7.89 -1.24
N ASP A 268 -1.80 -8.24 -0.02
CA ASP A 268 -2.62 -8.26 1.18
C ASP A 268 -3.12 -6.86 1.59
N ASP A 269 -2.37 -5.79 1.28
CA ASP A 269 -2.78 -4.40 1.50
C ASP A 269 -3.19 -3.68 0.19
N ALA A 270 -3.74 -4.43 -0.76
CA ALA A 270 -4.20 -3.91 -2.04
C ALA A 270 -5.60 -4.41 -2.41
N ASP A 271 -6.36 -3.59 -3.12
CA ASP A 271 -7.52 -4.07 -3.86
C ASP A 271 -6.99 -4.73 -5.14
N VAL A 272 -7.29 -6.02 -5.35
CA VAL A 272 -6.67 -6.81 -6.44
C VAL A 272 -7.72 -7.31 -7.43
N ILE A 273 -7.55 -6.97 -8.70
CA ILE A 273 -8.32 -7.51 -9.82
C ILE A 273 -7.44 -8.45 -10.64
N PHE A 274 -7.91 -9.67 -10.88
CA PHE A 274 -7.27 -10.61 -11.79
C PHE A 274 -8.06 -10.75 -13.10
N LEU A 275 -7.38 -10.49 -14.22
CA LEU A 275 -7.90 -10.66 -15.57
C LEU A 275 -7.21 -11.84 -16.25
N GLY A 276 -7.90 -12.98 -16.33
CA GLY A 276 -7.38 -14.16 -17.02
C GLY A 276 -8.25 -15.40 -16.86
N GLY A 277 -7.69 -16.55 -17.26
CA GLY A 277 -8.36 -17.85 -17.16
C GLY A 277 -8.43 -18.38 -15.72
N GLN A 278 -9.40 -19.27 -15.47
CA GLN A 278 -9.71 -19.80 -14.14
C GLN A 278 -8.55 -20.57 -13.51
N ASP A 279 -7.72 -21.28 -14.29
CA ASP A 279 -6.57 -22.02 -13.77
C ASP A 279 -5.56 -21.09 -13.07
N TYR A 280 -5.33 -19.91 -13.63
CA TYR A 280 -4.47 -18.90 -13.01
C TYR A 280 -5.14 -18.22 -11.81
N ALA A 281 -6.45 -17.97 -11.88
CA ALA A 281 -7.19 -17.45 -10.74
C ALA A 281 -7.08 -18.40 -9.53
N ALA A 282 -7.25 -19.71 -9.77
CA ALA A 282 -7.13 -20.75 -8.75
C ALA A 282 -5.70 -20.84 -8.17
N LEU A 283 -4.67 -20.59 -8.99
CA LEU A 283 -3.28 -20.52 -8.52
C LEU A 283 -3.03 -19.30 -7.61
N LEU A 284 -3.64 -18.15 -7.91
CA LEU A 284 -3.45 -16.91 -7.18
C LEU A 284 -4.26 -16.84 -5.88
N LEU A 285 -5.47 -17.41 -5.87
CA LEU A 285 -6.42 -17.29 -4.77
C LEU A 285 -5.86 -17.68 -3.38
N PRO A 286 -5.06 -18.76 -3.23
CA PRO A 286 -4.44 -19.08 -1.93
C PRO A 286 -3.43 -18.03 -1.43
N SER A 287 -2.89 -17.21 -2.33
CA SER A 287 -1.92 -16.14 -2.02
C SER A 287 -2.57 -14.77 -1.90
N VAL A 288 -3.74 -14.59 -2.52
CA VAL A 288 -4.54 -13.35 -2.50
C VAL A 288 -6.01 -13.74 -2.26
N PRO A 289 -6.43 -14.01 -1.02
CA PRO A 289 -7.76 -14.56 -0.74
C PRO A 289 -8.92 -13.64 -1.14
N HIS A 290 -8.69 -12.33 -1.20
CA HIS A 290 -9.64 -11.29 -1.63
C HIS A 290 -9.56 -10.96 -3.13
N LEU A 291 -8.96 -11.82 -3.95
CA LEU A 291 -8.83 -11.62 -5.39
C LEU A 291 -10.19 -11.51 -6.08
N TYR A 292 -10.45 -10.40 -6.78
CA TYR A 292 -11.62 -10.25 -7.63
C TYR A 292 -11.30 -10.68 -9.08
N SER A 293 -11.99 -11.70 -9.60
CA SER A 293 -11.88 -12.10 -11.01
C SER A 293 -13.20 -11.86 -11.75
N PRO A 294 -13.36 -10.71 -12.45
CA PRO A 294 -14.63 -10.35 -13.08
C PRO A 294 -14.95 -11.11 -14.36
N LEU A 295 -13.93 -11.73 -14.99
CA LEU A 295 -14.05 -12.31 -16.31
C LEU A 295 -14.72 -13.70 -16.25
N ALA A 296 -15.80 -13.86 -17.00
CA ALA A 296 -16.52 -15.13 -17.12
C ALA A 296 -16.68 -15.57 -18.58
N GLY A 297 -17.04 -16.83 -18.81
CA GLY A 297 -17.26 -17.39 -20.15
C GLY A 297 -15.96 -17.73 -20.90
N GLY A 298 -16.07 -17.91 -22.22
CA GLY A 298 -14.93 -18.25 -23.07
C GLY A 298 -14.05 -17.05 -23.41
N MET A 299 -12.91 -17.28 -24.07
CA MET A 299 -11.97 -16.20 -24.42
C MET A 299 -12.62 -15.06 -25.21
N GLY A 300 -13.60 -15.34 -26.07
CA GLY A 300 -14.36 -14.31 -26.80
C GLY A 300 -15.19 -13.42 -25.88
N ASP A 301 -15.95 -14.01 -24.95
CA ASP A 301 -16.76 -13.29 -23.96
C ASP A 301 -15.89 -12.42 -23.06
N GLN A 302 -14.75 -12.98 -22.64
CA GLN A 302 -13.80 -12.28 -21.78
C GLN A 302 -13.16 -11.09 -22.50
N ARG A 303 -12.81 -11.21 -23.79
CA ARG A 303 -12.36 -10.07 -24.61
C ARG A 303 -13.43 -8.99 -24.72
N GLY A 304 -14.70 -9.37 -24.87
CA GLY A 304 -15.82 -8.43 -24.85
C GLY A 304 -15.96 -7.69 -23.51
N GLN A 305 -15.79 -8.40 -22.40
CA GLN A 305 -15.78 -7.79 -21.06
C GLN A 305 -14.58 -6.84 -20.87
N CYS A 306 -13.40 -7.20 -21.36
CA CYS A 306 -12.23 -6.32 -21.36
C CYS A 306 -12.44 -5.05 -22.19
N ALA A 307 -13.03 -5.16 -23.38
CA ALA A 307 -13.35 -4.00 -24.20
C ALA A 307 -14.33 -3.06 -23.46
N ARG A 308 -15.35 -3.62 -22.81
CA ARG A 308 -16.27 -2.83 -21.97
C ARG A 308 -15.56 -2.16 -20.81
N ALA A 309 -14.69 -2.86 -20.08
CA ALA A 309 -13.93 -2.26 -18.98
C ALA A 309 -12.98 -1.15 -19.47
N ARG A 310 -12.38 -1.30 -20.66
CA ARG A 310 -11.56 -0.27 -21.29
C ARG A 310 -12.38 1.00 -21.58
N ASP A 311 -13.58 0.83 -22.13
CA ASP A 311 -14.36 1.94 -22.69
C ASP A 311 -15.32 2.59 -21.68
N ASP A 312 -15.73 1.87 -20.63
CA ASP A 312 -16.75 2.31 -19.65
C ASP A 312 -16.16 2.50 -18.24
N ALA A 313 -16.11 3.75 -17.77
CA ALA A 313 -15.62 4.10 -16.45
C ALA A 313 -16.51 3.60 -15.30
N GLY A 314 -17.83 3.48 -15.53
CA GLY A 314 -18.77 2.96 -14.53
C GLY A 314 -18.48 1.50 -14.21
N ILE A 315 -18.22 0.70 -15.25
CA ILE A 315 -17.81 -0.71 -15.09
C ILE A 315 -16.51 -0.83 -14.28
N ARG A 316 -15.52 0.02 -14.57
CA ARG A 316 -14.24 0.02 -13.83
C ARG A 316 -14.45 0.35 -12.36
N GLU A 317 -15.27 1.35 -12.06
CA GLU A 317 -15.53 1.74 -10.67
C GLU A 317 -16.32 0.65 -9.92
N ASP A 318 -17.28 -0.01 -10.57
CA ASP A 318 -17.99 -1.14 -9.99
C ASP A 318 -17.08 -2.34 -9.72
N TRP A 319 -16.10 -2.59 -10.61
CA TRP A 319 -15.09 -3.62 -10.38
C TRP A 319 -14.21 -3.30 -9.16
N TRP A 320 -13.78 -2.05 -9.03
CA TRP A 320 -12.98 -1.62 -7.87
C TRP A 320 -13.77 -1.64 -6.56
N LYS A 321 -15.06 -1.28 -6.56
CA LYS A 321 -15.93 -1.41 -5.38
C LYS A 321 -16.05 -2.87 -4.93
N LYS A 322 -16.21 -3.80 -5.87
CA LYS A 322 -16.27 -5.24 -5.57
C LYS A 322 -14.94 -5.75 -5.02
N ALA A 323 -13.81 -5.37 -5.62
CA ALA A 323 -12.49 -5.73 -5.13
C ALA A 323 -12.24 -5.19 -3.70
N ALA A 324 -12.63 -3.95 -3.43
CA ALA A 324 -12.53 -3.36 -2.09
C ALA A 324 -13.41 -4.07 -1.06
N THR A 325 -14.63 -4.45 -1.43
CA THR A 325 -15.53 -5.21 -0.55
C THR A 325 -14.94 -6.57 -0.18
N LEU A 326 -14.36 -7.29 -1.16
CA LEU A 326 -13.69 -8.57 -0.90
C LEU A 326 -12.47 -8.43 0.02
N HIS A 327 -11.72 -7.34 -0.11
CA HIS A 327 -10.61 -7.02 0.80
C HIS A 327 -11.11 -6.78 2.23
N ASP A 328 -12.14 -5.94 2.38
CA ASP A 328 -12.72 -5.63 3.69
C ASP A 328 -13.31 -6.90 4.35
N GLU A 329 -13.96 -7.79 3.59
CA GLU A 329 -14.45 -9.08 4.09
C GLU A 329 -13.32 -10.03 4.51
N HIS A 330 -12.16 -9.96 3.86
CA HIS A 330 -11.00 -10.78 4.19
C HIS A 330 -10.32 -10.32 5.49
N THR A 331 -10.19 -9.00 5.70
CA THR A 331 -9.52 -8.44 6.88
C THR A 331 -10.30 -8.60 8.19
N VAL A 332 -11.60 -8.86 8.12
CA VAL A 332 -12.46 -9.08 9.30
C VAL A 332 -12.42 -10.54 9.79
N ARG A 333 -11.88 -11.48 9.01
CA ARG A 333 -11.80 -12.92 9.33
C ARG A 333 -10.50 -13.29 10.04
#